data_AF-A0A4R4D393-F1
#
_entry.id   AF-A0A4R4D393-F1
#
_cell.length_a   1.000
_cell.length_b   1.000
_cell.length_c   1.000
_cell.angle_alpha   90.00
_cell.angle_beta   90.00
_cell.angle_gamma   90.00
#
_symmetry.space_group_name_H-M   'P 1'
#
loop_
_entity.id
_entity.type
_entity.pdbx_description
1 polymer ?
#
loop_
_entity_poly.entity_id
_entity_poly.type
_entity_poly.pdbx_seq_one_letter_code
_entity_poly.pdbx_strand_id
1 'polypeptide(L)'
;MTLTRTWLVLVLLTLLALVAGQPGGKAQLGLLGVGLVLLASSFKAILILRNFLGLRHAGGGWQMLLYIYLATIAAGVLGAYALAEAGVLARLR
;
A
#
# COMPACT_ATOMS: atom_id res chain seq x y z
N MET A 1 -11.24 12.15 -13.16
CA MET A 1 -12.03 11.72 -11.98
C MET A 1 -12.33 12.94 -11.14
N THR A 2 -13.58 13.11 -10.70
CA THR A 2 -13.97 14.22 -9.82
C THR A 2 -13.44 14.01 -8.41
N LEU A 3 -13.15 15.10 -7.69
CA LEU A 3 -12.58 15.09 -6.34
C LEU A 3 -13.41 14.23 -5.36
N THR A 4 -14.73 14.29 -5.49
CA THR A 4 -15.70 13.51 -4.72
C THR A 4 -15.60 12.00 -4.95
N ARG A 5 -15.31 11.56 -6.19
CA ARG A 5 -15.08 10.14 -6.49
C ARG A 5 -13.79 9.63 -5.83
N THR A 6 -12.72 10.40 -5.91
CA THR A 6 -11.45 10.07 -5.24
C THR A 6 -11.64 9.98 -3.73
N TRP A 7 -12.35 10.95 -3.14
CA TRP A 7 -12.67 10.96 -1.71
C TRP A 7 -13.46 9.71 -1.29
N LEU A 8 -14.50 9.34 -2.03
CA LEU A 8 -15.30 8.14 -1.78
C LEU A 8 -14.44 6.87 -1.76
N VAL A 9 -13.51 6.73 -2.71
CA VAL A 9 -12.61 5.58 -2.77
C VAL A 9 -11.66 5.55 -1.58
N LEU A 10 -11.15 6.69 -1.13
CA LEU A 10 -10.29 6.78 0.05
C LEU A 10 -11.04 6.38 1.33
N VAL A 11 -12.29 6.83 1.48
CA VAL A 11 -13.17 6.47 2.62
C VAL A 11 -13.44 4.97 2.61
N LEU A 12 -13.79 4.40 1.46
CA LEU A 12 -14.06 2.96 1.34
C LEU A 12 -12.84 2.12 1.71
N LEU A 13 -11.65 2.50 1.23
CA LEU A 13 -10.40 1.82 1.57
C LEU A 13 -10.07 1.93 3.07
N THR A 14 -10.43 3.03 3.72
CA THR A 14 -10.26 3.19 5.18
C THR A 14 -11.21 2.30 5.95
N LEU A 15 -12.48 2.21 5.54
CA LEU A 15 -13.46 1.33 6.17
C LEU A 15 -13.04 -0.14 6.02
N LEU A 16 -12.57 -0.53 4.83
CA LEU A 16 -12.04 -1.88 4.59
C LEU A 16 -10.81 -2.17 5.47
N ALA A 17 -9.91 -1.21 5.65
CA ALA A 17 -8.75 -1.37 6.54
C ALA A 17 -9.15 -1.50 8.02
N LEU A 18 -10.18 -0.77 8.47
CA LEU A 18 -10.70 -0.87 9.83
C LEU A 18 -11.37 -2.23 10.09
N VAL A 19 -12.12 -2.75 9.12
CA VAL A 19 -12.74 -4.08 9.21
C VAL A 19 -11.68 -5.17 9.19
N ALA A 20 -10.67 -5.05 8.32
CA ALA A 20 -9.55 -5.98 8.27
C ALA A 20 -8.65 -5.94 9.53
N GLY A 21 -8.65 -4.81 10.24
CA GLY A 21 -7.81 -4.55 11.41
C GLY A 21 -8.47 -4.77 12.77
N GLN A 22 -9.66 -5.37 12.86
CA GLN A 22 -10.31 -5.56 14.16
C GLN A 22 -9.42 -6.39 15.13
N PRO A 23 -9.14 -5.87 16.34
CA PRO A 23 -8.31 -6.53 17.33
C PRO A 23 -9.14 -7.60 18.06
N GLY A 24 -9.31 -8.75 17.41
CA GLY A 24 -10.24 -9.79 17.87
C GLY A 24 -9.73 -11.23 17.82
N GLY A 25 -8.47 -11.49 17.44
CA GLY A 25 -7.87 -12.80 17.67
C GLY A 25 -6.81 -13.22 16.66
N LYS A 26 -5.54 -13.19 17.09
CA LYS A 26 -4.40 -14.00 16.59
C LYS A 26 -4.09 -14.02 15.08
N ALA A 27 -4.74 -13.23 14.24
CA ALA A 27 -4.45 -13.20 12.80
C ALA A 27 -3.27 -12.26 12.53
N GLN A 28 -2.06 -12.81 12.54
CA GLN A 28 -0.97 -12.30 11.70
C GLN A 28 -1.60 -12.06 10.31
N LEU A 29 -1.52 -10.84 9.77
CA LEU A 29 -1.96 -10.62 8.38
C LEU A 29 -1.10 -11.54 7.53
N GLY A 30 -1.62 -12.70 7.11
CA GLY A 30 -0.87 -13.58 6.22
C GLY A 30 -0.46 -12.82 4.96
N LEU A 31 0.47 -13.36 4.18
CA LEU A 31 1.03 -12.72 2.98
C LEU A 31 -0.02 -12.04 2.06
N LEU A 32 -1.20 -12.66 1.93
CA LEU A 32 -2.34 -12.10 1.18
C LEU A 32 -2.94 -10.82 1.80
N GLY A 33 -3.07 -10.76 3.12
CA GLY A 33 -3.52 -9.58 3.86
C GLY A 33 -2.53 -8.43 3.74
N VAL A 34 -1.23 -8.72 3.83
CA VAL A 34 -0.17 -7.73 3.61
C VAL A 34 -0.17 -7.22 2.18
N GLY A 35 -0.34 -8.12 1.19
CA GLY A 35 -0.48 -7.76 -0.22
C GLY A 35 -1.66 -6.82 -0.48
N LEU A 36 -2.82 -7.09 0.14
CA LEU A 36 -4.01 -6.23 0.02
C LEU A 36 -3.81 -4.85 0.65
N VAL A 37 -3.19 -4.78 1.83
CA VAL A 37 -2.85 -3.51 2.49
C VAL A 37 -1.86 -2.70 1.66
N LEU A 38 -0.85 -3.36 1.08
CA LEU A 38 0.12 -2.72 0.19
C LEU A 38 -0.54 -2.19 -1.08
N LEU A 39 -1.39 -2.97 -1.74
CA LEU A 39 -2.14 -2.50 -2.90
C LEU A 39 -3.02 -1.29 -2.55
N ALA A 40 -3.75 -1.36 -1.44
CA ALA A 40 -4.60 -0.25 -0.98
C ALA A 40 -3.79 1.01 -0.69
N SER A 41 -2.65 0.89 0.00
CA SER A 41 -1.79 2.02 0.38
C SER A 41 -1.06 2.62 -0.82
N SER A 42 -0.51 1.81 -1.73
CA SER A 42 0.07 2.28 -3.00
C SER A 42 -0.96 3.01 -3.85
N PHE A 43 -2.19 2.49 -3.92
CA PHE A 43 -3.27 3.13 -4.66
C PHE A 43 -3.69 4.47 -4.05
N LYS A 44 -3.78 4.56 -2.71
CA LYS A 44 -3.98 5.83 -2.00
C LYS A 44 -2.87 6.84 -2.32
N ALA A 45 -1.61 6.42 -2.27
CA ALA A 45 -0.47 7.28 -2.54
C ALA A 45 -0.50 7.84 -3.98
N ILE A 46 -0.83 7.00 -4.97
CA ILE A 46 -0.98 7.44 -6.37
C ILE A 46 -2.11 8.46 -6.50
N LEU A 47 -3.25 8.22 -5.86
CA LEU A 47 -4.40 9.13 -5.90
C LEU A 47 -4.07 10.48 -5.26
N ILE A 48 -3.40 10.48 -4.11
CA ILE A 48 -2.99 11.70 -3.40
C ILE A 48 -1.96 12.47 -4.23
N LEU A 49 -0.90 11.81 -4.70
CA LEU A 49 0.16 12.54 -5.42
C LEU A 49 -0.31 13.06 -6.78
N ARG A 50 -1.11 12.29 -7.53
CA ARG A 50 -1.63 12.75 -8.83
C ARG A 50 -2.69 13.83 -8.70
N ASN A 51 -3.61 13.73 -7.73
CA ASN A 51 -4.77 14.62 -7.67
C ASN A 51 -4.65 15.77 -6.65
N PHE A 52 -3.93 15.58 -5.54
CA PHE A 52 -3.80 16.60 -4.49
C PHE A 52 -2.47 17.35 -4.57
N LEU A 53 -1.35 16.66 -4.86
CA LEU A 53 -0.05 17.32 -5.04
C LEU A 53 0.23 17.77 -6.48
N GLY A 54 -0.71 17.55 -7.40
CA GLY A 54 -0.59 18.04 -8.78
C GLY A 54 0.52 17.38 -9.60
N LEU A 55 1.12 16.25 -9.17
CA LEU A 55 2.13 15.53 -9.96
C LEU A 55 1.63 15.09 -11.35
N ARG A 56 0.30 15.06 -11.55
CA ARG A 56 -0.29 14.88 -12.88
C ARG A 56 0.22 15.91 -13.90
N HIS A 57 0.54 17.13 -13.46
CA HIS A 57 1.09 18.20 -14.31
C HIS A 57 2.63 18.26 -14.25
N ALA A 58 3.27 17.46 -13.41
CA ALA A 58 4.72 17.32 -13.37
C ALA A 58 5.22 16.50 -14.56
N GLY A 59 6.43 16.81 -15.05
CA GLY A 59 7.05 16.10 -16.17
C GLY A 59 7.14 14.58 -15.95
N GLY A 60 7.10 13.80 -17.05
CA GLY A 60 6.97 12.34 -17.00
C GLY A 60 8.01 11.63 -16.12
N GLY A 61 9.22 12.18 -15.97
CA GLY A 61 10.25 11.65 -15.07
C GLY A 61 9.84 11.65 -13.60
N TRP A 62 9.14 12.68 -13.12
CA TRP A 62 8.62 12.73 -11.74
C TRP A 62 7.51 11.73 -11.50
N GLN A 63 6.68 11.48 -12.51
CA GLN A 63 5.66 10.44 -12.44
C GLN A 63 6.29 9.05 -12.41
N MET A 64 7.35 8.83 -13.18
CA MET A 64 8.07 7.56 -13.18
C MET A 64 8.78 7.28 -11.85
N LEU A 65 9.45 8.29 -11.29
CA LEU A 65 10.09 8.19 -9.97
C LEU A 65 9.09 7.83 -8.86
N LEU A 66 7.88 8.39 -8.91
CA LEU A 66 6.79 8.02 -7.99
C LEU A 66 6.48 6.52 -8.05
N TYR A 67 6.25 5.99 -9.26
CA TYR A 67 5.88 4.58 -9.42
C TYR A 67 7.02 3.66 -8.98
N ILE A 68 8.27 4.01 -9.31
CA ILE A 68 9.45 3.27 -8.88
C ILE A 68 9.53 3.28 -7.34
N TYR A 69 9.39 4.43 -6.71
CA TYR A 69 9.43 4.56 -5.25
C TYR A 69 8.37 3.70 -4.55
N LEU A 70 7.13 3.76 -5.03
CA LEU A 70 6.03 2.95 -4.49
C LEU A 70 6.25 1.45 -4.70
N ALA A 71 6.76 1.06 -5.87
CA ALA A 71 7.08 -0.33 -6.16
C ALA A 71 8.20 -0.85 -5.25
N THR A 72 9.24 -0.05 -5.02
CA THR A 72 10.36 -0.41 -4.14
C THR A 72 9.90 -0.63 -2.70
N ILE A 73 9.07 0.28 -2.16
CA ILE A 73 8.53 0.12 -0.81
C ILE A 73 7.63 -1.12 -0.74
N ALA A 74 6.73 -1.30 -1.72
CA ALA A 74 5.84 -2.44 -1.71
C ALA A 74 6.59 -3.78 -1.79
N ALA A 75 7.57 -3.88 -2.68
CA ALA A 75 8.43 -5.04 -2.79
C ALA A 75 9.25 -5.29 -1.51
N GLY A 76 9.78 -4.23 -0.89
CA GLY A 76 10.54 -4.34 0.36
C GLY A 76 9.69 -4.87 1.51
N VAL A 77 8.48 -4.35 1.69
CA VAL A 77 7.56 -4.78 2.76
C VAL A 77 7.06 -6.21 2.50
N LEU A 78 6.67 -6.54 1.26
CA LEU A 78 6.28 -7.91 0.89
C LEU A 78 7.43 -8.91 1.09
N GLY A 79 8.64 -8.55 0.66
CA GLY A 79 9.82 -9.39 0.81
C GLY A 79 10.17 -9.64 2.28
N ALA A 80 10.11 -8.61 3.12
CA ALA A 80 10.32 -8.76 4.56
C ALA A 80 9.29 -9.70 5.20
N TYR A 81 8.02 -9.59 4.81
CA TYR A 81 6.96 -10.45 5.32
C TYR A 81 7.10 -11.90 4.82
N ALA A 82 7.43 -12.10 3.55
CA ALA A 82 7.69 -13.42 2.98
C ALA A 82 8.88 -14.11 3.65
N LEU A 83 9.97 -13.38 3.91
CA LEU A 83 11.15 -13.91 4.62
C LEU A 83 10.86 -14.25 6.09
N ALA A 84 9.98 -13.48 6.74
CA ALA A 84 9.51 -13.76 8.09
C ALA A 84 8.63 -15.01 8.13
N GLU A 85 7.66 -15.14 7.23
CA GLU A 85 6.79 -16.32 7.12
C GLU A 85 7.56 -17.60 6.72
N ALA A 86 8.56 -17.47 5.84
CA ALA A 86 9.43 -18.59 5.46
C ALA A 86 10.41 -19.03 6.57
N GLY A 87 10.43 -18.33 7.72
CA GLY A 87 11.33 -18.62 8.84
C GLY A 87 12.82 -18.37 8.54
N VAL A 88 13.14 -17.71 7.42
CA VAL A 88 14.53 -17.44 6.99
C VAL A 88 15.21 -16.49 7.98
N LEU A 89 14.49 -15.50 8.49
CA LEU A 89 15.00 -14.57 9.51
C LEU A 89 15.26 -15.25 10.86
N ALA A 90 14.57 -16.36 11.17
CA ALA A 90 14.80 -17.14 12.38
C ALA A 90 16.00 -18.10 12.26
N ARG A 91 16.40 -18.47 11.03
CA ARG A 91 17.60 -19.30 10.76
C ARG A 91 18.91 -18.52 10.77
N LEU A 92 18.86 -17.20 10.70
CA LEU A 92 20.02 -16.30 10.66
C LEU A 92 20.43 -15.75 12.04
N ARG A 93 19.70 -16.13 13.09
CA ARG A 93 19.89 -15.67 14.48
C ARG A 93 20.46 -16.80 15.33
#